data_AF-A0A914N3U7-F1
#
_entry.id   AF-A0A914N3U7-F1
#
_cell.length_a   1.000
_cell.length_b   1.000
_cell.length_c   1.000
_cell.angle_alpha   90.00
_cell.angle_beta   90.00
_cell.angle_gamma   90.00
#
_symmetry.space_group_name_H-M   'P 1'
#
loop_
_entity.id
_entity.type
_entity.pdbx_description
1 polymer ?
#
loop_
_entity_poly.entity_id
_entity_poly.type
_entity_poly.pdbx_seq_one_letter_code
_entity_poly.pdbx_strand_id
1 'polypeptide(L)'
;MTSEEKEWVYRSEIRWAAERNKIVDSSFRSKRNGVSRSQKLWPNGRIPYMISSQYTPHERALLAKAVKQYHDRSCVRFVARTPADGDYLFVGKVDGCFSEVGKTSGVQVLSLDNGCMDYSTIIHEIMHVVGFYHEHG
;
A
#
# COMPACT_ATOMS: atom_id res chain seq x y z
N MET A 1 -17.90 49.46 -24.08
CA MET A 1 -18.52 48.15 -24.27
C MET A 1 -20.01 48.35 -24.48
N THR A 2 -20.49 48.11 -25.69
CA THR A 2 -21.87 48.34 -26.14
C THR A 2 -22.80 47.29 -25.55
N SER A 3 -24.10 47.56 -25.58
CA SER A 3 -25.15 46.65 -25.09
C SER A 3 -25.11 45.29 -25.81
N GLU A 4 -24.76 45.30 -27.08
CA GLU A 4 -24.64 44.10 -27.92
C GLU A 4 -23.40 43.27 -27.57
N GLU A 5 -22.28 43.91 -27.23
CA GLU A 5 -21.06 43.23 -26.77
C GLU A 5 -21.29 42.50 -25.44
N LYS A 6 -22.07 43.10 -24.53
CA LYS A 6 -22.45 42.46 -23.26
C LYS A 6 -23.35 41.24 -23.45
N GLU A 7 -24.26 41.30 -24.42
CA GLU A 7 -25.12 40.17 -24.78
C GLU A 7 -24.34 39.04 -25.44
N TRP A 8 -23.34 39.36 -26.27
CA TRP A 8 -22.47 38.36 -26.90
C TRP A 8 -21.57 37.65 -25.88
N VAL A 9 -21.03 38.39 -24.90
CA VAL A 9 -20.27 37.81 -23.77
C VAL A 9 -21.19 36.97 -22.88
N TYR A 10 -22.39 37.44 -22.53
CA TYR A 10 -23.34 36.68 -21.71
C TYR A 10 -23.81 35.39 -22.40
N ARG A 11 -24.10 35.44 -23.71
CA ARG A 11 -24.51 34.27 -24.50
C ARG A 11 -23.35 33.30 -24.77
N SER A 12 -22.11 33.78 -24.81
CA SER A 12 -20.94 32.90 -24.90
C SER A 12 -20.69 32.20 -23.57
N GLU A 13 -20.74 32.89 -22.43
CA GLU A 13 -20.57 32.27 -21.10
C GLU A 13 -21.64 31.22 -20.77
N ILE A 14 -22.90 31.43 -21.18
CA ILE A 14 -23.97 30.42 -21.04
C ILE A 14 -23.71 29.19 -21.90
N ARG A 15 -23.16 29.36 -23.11
CA ARG A 15 -22.80 28.25 -24.00
C ARG A 15 -21.64 27.43 -23.39
N TRP A 16 -20.63 28.12 -22.83
CA TRP A 16 -19.53 27.51 -22.07
C TRP A 16 -19.98 26.84 -20.75
N ALA A 17 -21.07 27.29 -20.13
CA ALA A 17 -21.63 26.64 -18.94
C ALA A 17 -22.44 25.37 -19.29
N ALA A 18 -23.13 25.35 -20.43
CA ALA A 18 -23.92 24.20 -20.88
C ALA A 18 -23.06 23.01 -21.39
N GLU A 19 -21.87 23.27 -21.91
CA GLU A 19 -20.93 22.23 -22.36
C GLU A 19 -20.04 21.65 -21.25
N ARG A 20 -19.94 22.31 -20.09
CA ARG A 20 -19.20 21.79 -18.92
C ARG A 20 -19.91 20.66 -18.17
N ASN A 21 -21.19 20.39 -18.48
CA ASN A 21 -21.99 19.38 -17.77
C ASN A 21 -22.08 18.02 -18.49
N LYS A 22 -21.22 17.76 -19.48
CA LYS A 22 -21.17 16.49 -20.24
C LYS A 22 -19.80 15.81 -20.30
N ILE A 23 -18.86 16.16 -19.41
CA ILE A 23 -17.66 15.34 -19.16
C ILE A 23 -17.48 15.20 -17.64
N VAL A 24 -18.47 14.59 -16.99
CA VAL A 24 -18.20 13.82 -15.78
C VAL A 24 -18.08 12.37 -16.25
N ASP A 25 -17.01 12.09 -17.00
CA ASP A 25 -16.63 10.72 -17.30
C ASP A 25 -16.26 10.06 -15.97
N SER A 26 -17.21 9.28 -15.48
CA SER A 26 -17.12 8.49 -14.26
C SER A 26 -16.31 7.20 -14.44
N SER A 27 -15.44 7.08 -15.47
CA SER A 27 -14.73 5.83 -15.75
C SER A 27 -13.20 5.83 -15.69
N PHE A 28 -12.49 6.95 -15.49
CA PHE A 28 -11.08 6.89 -15.05
C PHE A 28 -10.98 6.79 -13.52
N ARG A 29 -11.53 5.72 -12.93
CA ARG A 29 -10.98 5.27 -11.64
C ARG A 29 -9.53 4.89 -11.92
N SER A 30 -8.60 5.70 -11.41
CA SER A 30 -7.20 5.29 -11.25
C SER A 30 -7.18 3.83 -10.79
N LYS A 31 -6.51 2.95 -11.55
CA LYS A 31 -6.23 1.59 -11.09
C LYS A 31 -5.62 1.73 -9.70
N ARG A 32 -6.37 1.33 -8.68
CA ARG A 32 -5.86 1.33 -7.31
C ARG A 32 -4.86 0.18 -7.22
N ASN A 33 -3.62 0.49 -6.84
CA ASN A 33 -2.58 -0.53 -6.68
C ASN A 33 -2.71 -1.33 -5.36
N GLY A 34 -3.79 -1.14 -4.61
CA GLY A 34 -4.07 -1.87 -3.37
C GLY A 34 -5.11 -2.97 -3.56
N VAL A 35 -4.98 -4.07 -2.82
CA VAL A 35 -5.99 -5.12 -2.75
C VAL A 35 -7.33 -4.54 -2.27
N SER A 36 -8.41 -4.94 -2.94
CA SER A 36 -9.79 -4.54 -2.58
C SER A 36 -10.60 -5.67 -1.98
N ARG A 37 -10.14 -6.92 -2.12
CA ARG A 37 -10.82 -8.11 -1.57
C ARG A 37 -10.61 -8.16 -0.06
N SER A 38 -11.70 -8.20 0.70
CA SER A 38 -11.68 -8.23 2.17
C SER A 38 -10.86 -9.38 2.75
N GLN A 39 -10.87 -10.55 2.10
CA GLN A 39 -10.09 -11.72 2.51
C GLN A 39 -8.56 -11.51 2.45
N LYS A 40 -8.10 -10.57 1.62
CA LYS A 40 -6.69 -10.19 1.48
C LYS A 40 -6.30 -9.04 2.42
N LEU A 41 -7.24 -8.47 3.17
CA LEU A 41 -6.94 -7.41 4.14
C LEU A 41 -6.63 -8.02 5.51
N TRP A 42 -5.63 -7.46 6.17
CA TRP A 42 -5.38 -7.74 7.58
C TRP A 42 -6.49 -7.15 8.45
N PRO A 43 -7.18 -7.96 9.28
CA PRO A 43 -8.24 -7.46 10.14
C PRO A 43 -7.75 -6.30 11.01
N ASN A 44 -8.45 -5.17 10.94
CA ASN A 44 -8.11 -3.94 11.67
C ASN A 44 -6.68 -3.40 11.43
N GLY A 45 -6.05 -3.79 10.30
CA GLY A 45 -4.65 -3.44 10.02
C GLY A 45 -3.64 -4.06 10.99
N ARG A 46 -4.05 -5.07 11.78
CA ARG A 46 -3.18 -5.80 12.72
C ARG A 46 -2.46 -6.92 11.98
N ILE A 47 -1.14 -6.86 11.96
CA ILE A 47 -0.26 -7.85 11.30
C ILE A 47 0.58 -8.55 12.38
N PRO A 48 0.16 -9.74 12.86
CA PRO A 48 0.98 -10.54 13.74
C PRO A 48 2.22 -11.00 12.99
N TYR A 49 3.39 -10.87 13.60
CA TYR A 49 4.63 -11.30 12.97
C TYR A 49 5.63 -11.89 13.95
N MET A 50 6.55 -12.67 13.39
CA MET A 50 7.75 -13.16 14.08
C MET A 50 8.95 -13.05 13.15
N ILE A 51 10.13 -12.86 13.74
CA ILE A 51 11.39 -12.67 13.01
C ILE A 51 12.30 -13.88 13.26
N SER A 52 12.84 -14.47 12.20
CA SER A 52 13.85 -15.53 12.25
C SER A 52 15.05 -15.16 13.14
N SER A 53 15.62 -16.13 13.85
CA SER A 53 16.83 -15.95 14.64
C SER A 53 18.08 -15.66 13.80
N GLN A 54 18.03 -15.88 12.48
CA GLN A 54 19.15 -15.67 11.55
C GLN A 54 19.54 -14.20 11.34
N TYR A 55 18.68 -13.24 11.71
CA TYR A 55 18.99 -11.83 11.57
C TYR A 55 19.91 -11.34 12.69
N THR A 56 20.98 -10.66 12.28
CA THR A 56 21.92 -9.96 13.15
C THR A 56 21.25 -8.78 13.87
N PRO A 57 21.85 -8.23 14.95
CA PRO A 57 21.33 -7.04 15.61
C PRO A 57 21.17 -5.83 14.68
N HIS A 58 22.09 -5.64 13.73
CA HIS A 58 22.02 -4.56 12.75
C HIS A 58 20.82 -4.71 11.81
N GLU A 59 20.63 -5.91 11.26
CA GLU A 59 19.50 -6.23 10.39
C GLU A 59 18.15 -6.07 11.12
N ARG A 60 18.08 -6.49 12.39
CA ARG A 60 16.90 -6.27 13.25
C ARG A 60 16.61 -4.79 13.47
N ALA A 61 17.63 -3.94 13.59
CA ALA A 61 17.44 -2.50 13.70
C ALA A 61 16.86 -1.90 12.40
N LEU A 62 17.28 -2.39 11.23
CA LEU A 62 16.71 -1.99 9.94
C LEU A 62 15.24 -2.42 9.80
N LEU A 63 14.93 -3.67 10.15
CA LEU A 63 13.53 -4.17 10.20
C LEU A 63 12.68 -3.33 11.15
N ALA A 64 13.18 -3.02 12.35
CA ALA A 64 12.48 -2.19 13.32
C ALA A 64 12.25 -0.76 12.81
N LYS A 65 13.24 -0.18 12.12
CA LYS A 65 13.10 1.14 11.47
C LYS A 65 12.00 1.12 10.41
N ALA A 66 11.93 0.09 9.58
CA ALA A 66 10.88 -0.05 8.56
C ALA A 66 9.49 -0.23 9.18
N VAL A 67 9.36 -1.10 10.19
CA VAL A 67 8.11 -1.27 10.94
C VAL A 67 7.65 0.06 11.59
N LYS A 68 8.59 0.81 12.18
CA LYS A 68 8.30 2.12 12.76
C LYS A 68 7.73 3.10 11.74
N GLN A 69 8.26 3.13 10.51
CA GLN A 69 7.73 3.99 9.45
C GLN A 69 6.25 3.72 9.18
N TYR A 70 5.83 2.46 9.15
CA TYR A 70 4.41 2.12 8.99
C TYR A 70 3.57 2.54 10.20
N HIS A 71 4.10 2.38 11.41
CA HIS A 71 3.41 2.82 12.63
C HIS A 71 3.20 4.34 12.65
N ASP A 72 4.21 5.11 12.24
CA ASP A 72 4.19 6.57 12.23
C ASP A 72 3.30 7.17 11.13
N ARG A 73 3.18 6.49 9.98
CA ARG A 73 2.57 7.05 8.76
C ARG A 73 1.25 6.41 8.34
N SER A 74 0.83 5.36 9.04
CA SER A 74 -0.40 4.62 8.71
C SER A 74 -1.11 4.09 9.95
N CYS A 75 -2.28 3.48 9.75
CA CYS A 75 -2.99 2.73 10.79
C CYS A 75 -2.53 1.26 10.90
N VAL A 76 -1.58 0.79 10.08
CA VAL A 76 -1.07 -0.58 10.11
C VAL A 76 -0.24 -0.81 11.38
N ARG A 77 -0.49 -1.93 12.07
CA ARG A 77 0.19 -2.28 13.32
C ARG A 77 0.76 -3.69 13.23
N PHE A 78 2.07 -3.75 13.03
CA PHE A 78 2.86 -4.96 13.28
C PHE A 78 2.94 -5.25 14.77
N VAL A 79 2.54 -6.45 15.16
CA VAL A 79 2.50 -6.88 16.57
C VAL A 79 3.18 -8.24 16.73
N ALA A 80 3.82 -8.47 17.87
CA ALA A 80 4.40 -9.78 18.15
C ALA A 80 3.32 -10.87 18.05
N ARG A 81 3.62 -11.93 17.31
CA ARG A 81 2.75 -13.10 17.17
C ARG A 81 2.51 -13.76 18.54
N THR A 82 1.28 -14.22 18.74
CA THR A 82 0.84 -15.07 19.85
C THR A 82 0.39 -16.45 19.33
N PRO A 83 0.26 -17.48 20.19
CA PRO A 83 -0.28 -18.77 19.78
C PRO A 83 -1.72 -18.74 19.22
N ALA A 84 -2.50 -17.70 19.54
CA ALA A 84 -3.86 -17.53 19.03
C ALA A 84 -3.90 -16.95 17.59
N ASP A 85 -2.78 -16.44 17.09
CA ASP A 85 -2.70 -15.90 15.73
C ASP A 85 -2.56 -17.04 14.72
N GLY A 86 -3.70 -17.43 14.13
CA GLY A 86 -3.76 -18.44 13.06
C GLY A 86 -3.16 -17.95 11.74
N ASP A 87 -3.32 -16.66 11.42
CA ASP A 87 -2.73 -16.00 10.26
C ASP A 87 -1.62 -15.04 10.72
N TYR A 88 -0.39 -15.21 10.24
CA TYR A 88 0.72 -14.36 10.64
C TYR A 88 1.87 -14.32 9.62
N LEU A 89 2.68 -13.28 9.74
CA LEU A 89 3.88 -13.06 8.94
C LEU A 89 5.12 -13.68 9.59
N PHE A 90 5.79 -14.58 8.90
CA PHE A 90 7.14 -15.02 9.23
C PHE A 90 8.15 -14.23 8.41
N VAL A 91 9.01 -13.45 9.07
CA VAL A 91 10.10 -12.70 8.44
C VAL A 91 11.37 -13.52 8.54
N GLY A 92 11.98 -13.91 7.41
CA GLY A 92 13.11 -14.82 7.39
C GLY A 92 13.99 -14.70 6.16
N LYS A 93 15.17 -15.33 6.24
CA LYS A 93 16.10 -15.49 5.12
C LYS A 93 15.78 -16.83 4.44
N VAL A 94 14.95 -16.80 3.39
CA VAL A 94 14.43 -18.00 2.72
C VAL A 94 15.00 -18.10 1.31
N ASP A 95 14.67 -17.13 0.46
CA ASP A 95 15.19 -16.98 -0.90
C ASP A 95 14.91 -15.56 -1.40
N GLY A 96 15.93 -14.81 -1.79
CA GLY A 96 15.78 -13.47 -2.38
C GLY A 96 14.96 -12.47 -1.54
N CYS A 97 14.30 -11.54 -2.22
CA CYS A 97 13.44 -10.52 -1.63
C CYS A 97 12.02 -10.70 -2.20
N PHE A 98 11.07 -11.14 -1.38
CA PHE A 98 9.68 -11.27 -1.83
C PHE A 98 8.71 -11.40 -0.65
N SER A 99 7.43 -11.14 -0.93
CA SER A 99 6.31 -11.58 -0.10
C SER A 99 5.01 -11.71 -0.90
N GLU A 100 4.02 -12.35 -0.30
CA GLU A 100 2.65 -12.37 -0.81
C GLU A 100 1.99 -11.00 -0.70
N VAL A 101 1.16 -10.64 -1.70
CA VAL A 101 0.37 -9.41 -1.64
C VAL A 101 -0.84 -9.60 -0.72
N GLY A 102 -0.84 -8.83 0.37
CA GLY A 102 -1.87 -8.81 1.41
C GLY A 102 -1.78 -9.99 2.37
N LYS A 103 -2.87 -10.21 3.11
CA LYS A 103 -3.03 -11.33 4.03
C LYS A 103 -3.28 -12.64 3.27
N THR A 104 -2.61 -13.72 3.66
CA THR A 104 -2.98 -15.10 3.28
C THR A 104 -3.55 -15.86 4.48
N SER A 105 -3.89 -17.14 4.31
CA SER A 105 -4.32 -18.00 5.41
C SER A 105 -3.12 -18.77 5.96
N GLY A 106 -2.99 -18.85 7.28
CA GLY A 106 -1.87 -19.53 7.92
C GLY A 106 -0.59 -18.70 7.97
N VAL A 107 0.55 -19.38 7.85
CA VAL A 107 1.87 -18.74 7.85
C VAL A 107 2.15 -18.17 6.47
N GLN A 108 2.45 -16.88 6.40
CA GLN A 108 2.92 -16.22 5.19
C GLN A 108 4.36 -15.76 5.37
N VAL A 109 5.18 -15.92 4.34
CA VAL A 109 6.60 -15.58 4.39
C VAL A 109 6.84 -14.18 3.82
N LEU A 110 7.64 -13.39 4.53
CA LEU A 110 8.38 -12.25 4.01
C LEU A 110 9.85 -12.67 3.96
N SER A 111 10.34 -12.94 2.75
CA SER A 111 11.72 -13.30 2.51
C SER A 111 12.56 -12.04 2.35
N LEU A 112 13.54 -11.87 3.22
CA LEU A 112 14.53 -10.80 3.15
C LEU A 112 15.90 -11.40 3.41
N ASP A 113 16.52 -11.91 2.35
CA ASP A 113 17.87 -12.44 2.37
C ASP A 113 18.94 -11.37 2.56
N ASN A 114 20.21 -11.77 2.65
CA ASN A 114 21.34 -10.87 2.89
C ASN A 114 21.40 -9.69 1.90
N GLY A 115 21.01 -9.92 0.64
CA GLY A 115 20.97 -8.88 -0.40
C GLY A 115 19.82 -7.88 -0.27
N CYS A 116 18.85 -8.14 0.62
CA CYS A 116 17.63 -7.35 0.80
C CYS A 116 17.70 -6.41 2.01
N MET A 117 18.82 -6.42 2.75
CA MET A 117 18.96 -5.75 4.04
C MET A 117 19.29 -4.26 3.90
N ASP A 118 18.48 -3.56 3.13
CA ASP A 118 18.46 -2.10 3.06
C ASP A 118 17.03 -1.59 3.32
N TYR A 119 16.93 -0.34 3.76
CA TYR A 119 15.65 0.21 4.16
C TYR A 119 14.62 0.29 3.03
N SER A 120 15.05 0.54 1.78
CA SER A 120 14.14 0.70 0.64
C SER A 120 13.51 -0.64 0.27
N THR A 121 14.33 -1.69 0.16
CA THR A 121 13.86 -3.05 -0.14
C THR A 121 12.94 -3.58 0.95
N ILE A 122 13.29 -3.40 2.23
CA ILE A 122 12.42 -3.84 3.34
C ILE A 122 11.06 -3.13 3.30
N ILE A 123 11.04 -1.82 3.05
CA ILE A 123 9.78 -1.07 2.93
C ILE A 123 8.96 -1.58 1.74
N HIS A 124 9.61 -1.86 0.60
CA HIS A 124 8.96 -2.38 -0.60
C HIS A 124 8.29 -3.74 -0.33
N GLU A 125 9.00 -4.66 0.30
CA GLU A 125 8.43 -5.98 0.59
C GLU A 125 7.33 -5.91 1.67
N ILE A 126 7.50 -5.06 2.69
CA ILE A 126 6.42 -4.83 3.67
C ILE A 126 5.19 -4.20 2.99
N MET A 127 5.37 -3.38 1.96
CA MET A 127 4.28 -2.79 1.20
C MET A 127 3.43 -3.87 0.49
N HIS A 128 4.04 -4.94 -0.02
CA HIS A 128 3.32 -6.11 -0.51
C HIS A 128 2.53 -6.81 0.59
N VAL A 129 3.15 -7.09 1.74
CA VAL A 129 2.47 -7.67 2.91
C VAL A 129 1.24 -6.87 3.34
N VAL A 130 1.33 -5.54 3.31
CA VAL A 130 0.22 -4.64 3.64
C VAL A 130 -0.92 -4.72 2.61
N GLY A 131 -0.60 -5.09 1.37
CA GLY A 131 -1.59 -5.35 0.34
C GLY A 131 -1.50 -4.45 -0.89
N PHE A 132 -0.33 -3.89 -1.20
CA PHE A 132 -0.14 -3.19 -2.47
C PHE A 132 0.60 -4.08 -3.46
N TYR A 133 0.12 -4.08 -4.69
CA TYR A 133 0.84 -4.61 -5.84
C TYR A 133 1.97 -3.65 -6.21
N HIS A 134 3.13 -4.18 -6.62
CA HIS A 134 4.10 -3.45 -7.44
C HIS A 134 5.16 -4.37 -8.04
N GLU A 135 5.09 -4.48 -9.36
CA GLU A 135 6.24 -4.56 -10.27
C GLU A 135 5.76 -3.88 -11.56
N HIS A 136 6.57 -2.97 -12.12
CA HIS A 136 6.18 -2.10 -13.24
C HIS A 136 6.05 -2.90 -14.54
N GLY A 137 4.92 -2.73 -15.23
CA GLY A 137 4.71 -3.03 -16.64
C GLY A 137 3.73 -2.03 -17.22
#